data_AF-A0A962VQH8-F1
#
_entry.id   AF-A0A962VQH8-F1
#
_cell.length_a   1.000
_cell.length_b   1.000
_cell.length_c   1.000
_cell.angle_alpha   90.00
_cell.angle_beta   90.00
_cell.angle_gamma   90.00
#
_symmetry.space_group_name_H-M   'P 1'
#
loop_
_entity.id
_entity.type
_entity.pdbx_description
1 polymer ?
#
loop_
_entity_poly.entity_id
_entity_poly.type
_entity_poly.pdbx_seq_one_letter_code
_entity_poly.pdbx_strand_id
1 'polypeptide(L)' 'TDVTVLDDVRYVRDGQVVTSAGVSAGMDMTLWLVGQIWDPAFARAVQRGIEYDPAPPYAAAV' A
#
# COMPACT_ATOMS: atom_id res chain seq x y z
N THR A 1 -10.23 -1.87 -26.29
CA THR A 1 -10.23 -2.09 -24.83
C THR A 1 -9.93 -0.76 -24.21
N ASP A 2 -10.90 -0.15 -23.54
CA ASP A 2 -10.69 1.13 -22.85
C ASP A 2 -9.76 0.90 -21.66
N VAL A 3 -8.68 1.67 -21.60
CA VAL A 3 -7.69 1.64 -20.51
C VAL A 3 -7.70 3.00 -19.86
N THR A 4 -7.92 3.03 -18.55
CA THR A 4 -7.80 4.25 -17.74
C THR A 4 -6.44 4.24 -17.05
N VAL A 5 -5.63 5.26 -17.30
CA VAL A 5 -4.36 5.47 -16.60
C VAL A 5 -4.63 6.31 -15.37
N LEU A 6 -4.15 5.86 -14.22
CA LEU A 6 -4.18 6.60 -12.96
C LEU A 6 -2.74 6.95 -12.59
N ASP A 7 -2.39 8.23 -12.69
CA ASP A 7 -1.08 8.73 -12.30
C ASP A 7 -1.02 8.93 -10.77
N ASP A 8 0.20 8.91 -10.22
CA ASP A 8 0.50 9.21 -8.80
C ASP A 8 -0.22 8.35 -7.75
N VAL A 9 -0.70 7.16 -8.12
CA VAL A 9 -1.29 6.18 -7.20
C VAL A 9 -0.27 5.17 -6.69
N ARG A 10 -0.29 4.86 -5.38
CA ARG A 10 0.60 3.85 -4.80
C ARG A 10 0.20 2.43 -5.20
N TYR A 11 -1.09 2.15 -5.27
CA TYR A 11 -1.62 0.86 -5.68
C TYR A 11 -3.02 1.02 -6.27
N VAL A 12 -3.42 0.08 -7.12
CA VAL A 12 -4.74 0.05 -7.76
C VAL A 12 -5.38 -1.30 -7.46
N ARG A 13 -6.68 -1.28 -7.18
CA ARG A 13 -7.52 -2.47 -7.12
C ARG A 13 -8.42 -2.50 -8.35
N ASP A 14 -8.31 -3.57 -9.12
CA ASP A 14 -9.26 -3.90 -10.19
C ASP A 14 -9.93 -5.24 -9.86
N GLY A 15 -11.17 -5.15 -9.37
CA GLY A 15 -11.94 -6.31 -8.91
C GLY A 15 -11.24 -7.08 -7.80
N GLN A 16 -10.72 -8.27 -8.15
CA GLN A 16 -10.02 -9.20 -7.25
C GLN A 16 -8.49 -9.12 -7.37
N VAL A 17 -7.97 -8.30 -8.27
CA VAL A 17 -6.53 -8.11 -8.46
C VAL A 17 -6.12 -6.75 -7.88
N VAL A 18 -5.02 -6.74 -7.15
CA VAL A 18 -4.44 -5.50 -6.62
C VAL A 18 -2.97 -5.46 -7.04
N THR A 19 -2.53 -4.33 -7.59
CA THR A 19 -1.16 -4.11 -8.05
C THR A 19 -0.59 -2.87 -7.38
N SER A 20 0.73 -2.84 -7.16
CA SER A 20 1.43 -1.70 -6.54
C SER A 20 2.47 -1.12 -7.48
N ALA A 21 2.73 0.19 -7.35
CA ALA A 21 3.68 0.93 -8.17
C ALA A 21 5.16 0.59 -7.88
N GLY A 22 5.45 -0.11 -6.78
CA GLY A 22 6.80 -0.48 -6.38
C GLY A 22 6.86 -1.06 -4.97
N VAL A 23 8.06 -1.39 -4.49
CA VAL A 23 8.27 -2.13 -3.23
C VAL A 23 7.62 -1.44 -2.03
N SER A 24 7.91 -0.15 -1.82
CA SER A 24 7.37 0.61 -0.68
C SER A 24 5.86 0.76 -0.77
N ALA A 25 5.33 0.96 -1.97
CA ALA A 25 3.89 1.00 -2.22
C ALA A 25 3.22 -0.37 -2.02
N GLY A 26 3.96 -1.46 -2.25
CA GLY A 26 3.53 -2.82 -1.95
C GLY A 26 3.39 -3.08 -0.45
N MET A 27 4.20 -2.43 0.39
CA MET A 27 4.05 -2.50 1.85
C MET A 27 2.74 -1.82 2.30
N ASP A 28 2.47 -0.61 1.82
CA ASP A 28 1.20 0.10 2.06
C ASP A 28 -0.01 -0.70 1.59
N MET A 29 0.05 -1.19 0.34
CA MET A 29 -0.99 -2.02 -0.27
C MET A 29 -1.27 -3.27 0.57
N THR A 30 -0.22 -3.92 1.08
CA THR A 30 -0.37 -5.13 1.89
C THR A 30 -1.02 -4.83 3.24
N LEU A 31 -0.65 -3.73 3.91
CA LEU A 31 -1.34 -3.30 5.12
C LEU A 31 -2.82 -2.96 4.85
N TRP A 32 -3.11 -2.31 3.72
CA TRP A 32 -4.49 -2.10 3.28
C TRP A 32 -5.24 -3.43 3.08
N LEU A 33 -4.62 -4.41 2.39
CA LEU A 33 -5.18 -5.76 2.17
C LEU A 33 -5.46 -6.49 3.48
N VAL A 34 -4.54 -6.45 4.45
CA VAL A 34 -4.75 -7.01 5.80
C VAL A 34 -6.01 -6.41 6.42
N GLY A 35 -6.22 -5.10 6.27
CA GLY A 35 -7.42 -4.42 6.75
C GLY A 35 -8.71 -4.77 6.01
N GLN A 36 -8.62 -5.18 4.74
CA GLN A 36 -9.76 -5.69 3.98
C GLN A 36 -10.14 -7.12 4.38
N ILE A 37 -9.13 -7.96 4.70
CA ILE A 37 -9.32 -9.37 5.03
C ILE A 37 -9.83 -9.54 6.46
N TRP A 38 -9.32 -8.73 7.40
CA TRP A 38 -9.65 -8.79 8.81
C TRP A 38 -10.46 -7.57 9.24
N ASP A 39 -9.77 -6.52 9.69
CA ASP A 39 -10.32 -5.20 9.98
C ASP A 39 -9.18 -4.17 10.08
N PRO A 40 -9.49 -2.86 10.12
CA PRO A 40 -8.46 -1.82 10.26
C PRO A 40 -7.68 -1.87 11.58
N ALA A 41 -8.23 -2.43 12.66
CA ALA A 41 -7.53 -2.51 13.94
C ALA A 41 -6.42 -3.56 13.91
N PHE A 42 -6.66 -4.70 13.27
CA PHE A 42 -5.69 -5.75 13.03
C PHE A 42 -4.58 -5.26 12.10
N ALA A 43 -4.90 -4.55 11.01
CA ALA A 43 -3.89 -3.94 10.14
C ALA A 43 -2.95 -2.99 10.91
N ARG A 44 -3.49 -2.15 11.80
CA ARG A 44 -2.68 -1.29 12.68
C ARG A 44 -1.83 -2.09 13.68
N ALA A 45 -2.33 -3.23 14.17
CA ALA A 45 -1.56 -4.10 15.04
C ALA A 45 -0.38 -4.74 14.29
N VAL A 46 -0.61 -5.21 13.05
CA VAL A 46 0.45 -5.72 12.17
C VAL A 46 1.47 -4.63 11.88
N GLN A 47 1.03 -3.43 11.49
CA GLN A 47 1.92 -2.29 11.24
C GLN A 47 2.84 -2.02 12.43
N ARG A 48 2.30 -2.00 13.65
CA ARG A 48 3.09 -1.84 14.88
C ARG A 48 4.03 -3.01 15.13
N GLY A 49 3.56 -4.25 14.94
CA GLY A 49 4.33 -5.46 15.20
C GLY A 49 5.54 -5.64 14.29
N ILE A 50 5.48 -5.09 13.07
CA ILE A 50 6.62 -5.08 12.13
C ILE A 50 7.39 -3.75 12.14
N GLU A 51 7.03 -2.83 13.03
CA GLU A 51 7.64 -1.50 13.15
C GLU A 51 7.63 -0.71 11.82
N TYR A 52 6.55 -0.83 11.05
CA TYR A 52 6.40 -0.10 9.79
C TYR A 52 6.06 1.38 10.05
N ASP A 53 7.11 2.17 10.23
CA ASP A 53 7.11 3.62 10.39
C ASP A 53 8.16 4.25 9.45
N PRO A 54 7.85 4.37 8.15
CA PRO A 54 8.83 4.81 7.15
C PRO A 54 9.24 6.27 7.36
N ALA A 55 10.52 6.50 7.64
CA ALA A 55 11.14 7.82 7.69
C ALA A 55 12.37 7.90 6.75
N PRO A 56 12.18 7.94 5.42
CA PRO A 56 13.30 7.92 4.49
C PRO A 56 14.16 9.19 4.59
N PRO A 57 15.50 9.10 4.70
CA PRO A 57 16.37 10.25 4.96
C PRO A 57 16.49 11.23 3.78
N TYR A 58 16.06 10.85 2.57
CA TYR A 58 16.15 11.65 1.35
C TYR A 58 14.79 11.82 0.65
N ALA A 59 13.68 11.73 1.39
CA ALA A 59 12.33 11.76 0.81
C ALA A 59 12.01 13.04 0.01
N ALA A 60 12.73 14.14 0.24
CA ALA A 60 12.57 15.41 -0.48
C ALA A 60 13.48 15.57 -1.72
N ALA A 61 14.37 14.60 -1.98
CA ALA A 61 15.36 14.69 -3.06
C ALA A 61 14.92 14.02 -4.38
N VAL A 62 13.65 13.61 -4.47
CA VAL A 62 13.02 12.97 -5.63
C VAL A 62 11.83 13.79 -6.12
#